data_AF-A0A2D6X119-F1
#
_entry.id   AF-A0A2D6X119-F1
#
_cell.length_a   1.000
_cell.length_b   1.000
_cell.length_c   1.000
_cell.angle_alpha   90.00
_cell.angle_beta   90.00
_cell.angle_gamma   90.00
#
_symmetry.space_group_name_H-M   'P 1'
#
loop_
_entity.id
_entity.type
_entity.pdbx_description
1 polymer ?
#
loop_
_entity_poly.entity_id
_entity_poly.type
_entity_poly.pdbx_seq_one_letter_code
_entity_poly.pdbx_strand_id
1 'polypeptide(L)'
;MPRFIGNYIATGSNPKIVKGDNNVYLTAIQHFLPSDISGHQMCGMEEIAGCRKDCLNTAGRGQSPMVVAARTRKTLEFAEHRPLYDYLIDKDLTKYETFCHRHGLRGAVRMAGTDDRPWHKILDMEAYDLQFYNYTKHYRRAYHPMPKNYHLTLSYSEANKNYAESVLKASKDTGTNIAVVFKGAFPKRFKGLEVIDGTKDDLRFLDPSPCCVALKALGKAKRNTNGFVIAA
;
A
#
# COMPACT_ATOMS: atom_id res chain seq x y z
N MET A 1 -16.17 -9.58 -12.15
CA MET A 1 -15.50 -9.99 -10.91
C MET A 1 -16.48 -10.00 -9.76
N PRO A 2 -16.44 -11.01 -8.88
CA PRO A 2 -17.30 -11.06 -7.70
C PRO A 2 -16.94 -9.94 -6.72
N ARG A 3 -17.93 -9.37 -6.05
CA ARG A 3 -17.77 -8.20 -5.16
C ARG A 3 -17.93 -8.58 -3.71
N PHE A 4 -16.89 -8.36 -2.91
CA PHE A 4 -16.90 -8.51 -1.46
C PHE A 4 -16.92 -7.13 -0.78
N ILE A 5 -17.73 -6.98 0.26
CA ILE A 5 -17.83 -5.76 1.06
C ILE A 5 -17.78 -6.18 2.54
N GLY A 6 -16.68 -5.83 3.19
CA GLY A 6 -16.51 -5.93 4.64
C GLY A 6 -16.62 -4.58 5.33
N ASN A 7 -16.36 -4.58 6.63
CA ASN A 7 -16.28 -3.40 7.48
C ASN A 7 -15.06 -2.52 7.14
N TYR A 8 -13.91 -3.14 6.90
CA TYR A 8 -12.61 -2.49 6.69
C TYR A 8 -12.04 -2.71 5.30
N ILE A 9 -12.29 -3.88 4.70
CA ILE A 9 -11.79 -4.22 3.37
C ILE A 9 -12.94 -4.40 2.37
N ALA A 10 -12.70 -4.06 1.11
CA ALA A 10 -13.67 -4.25 0.04
C ALA A 10 -12.97 -4.43 -1.31
N THR A 11 -13.64 -5.10 -2.25
CA THR A 11 -13.15 -5.34 -3.62
C THR A 11 -13.87 -4.44 -4.64
N GLY A 12 -13.30 -4.32 -5.85
CA GLY A 12 -13.95 -3.73 -7.03
C GLY A 12 -14.26 -2.22 -7.00
N SER A 13 -14.07 -1.54 -5.86
CA SER A 13 -14.38 -0.10 -5.73
C SER A 13 -13.16 0.81 -5.86
N ASN A 14 -11.96 0.27 -5.68
CA ASN A 14 -10.72 1.03 -5.78
C ASN A 14 -10.05 0.80 -7.17
N PRO A 15 -9.91 1.85 -8.00
CA PRO A 15 -9.36 1.75 -9.36
C PRO A 15 -7.92 1.23 -9.44
N LYS A 16 -7.14 1.29 -8.35
CA LYS A 16 -5.75 0.83 -8.32
C LYS A 16 -5.68 -0.68 -8.23
N ILE A 17 -6.40 -1.28 -7.28
CA ILE A 17 -6.32 -2.71 -7.01
C ILE A 17 -7.17 -3.54 -7.99
N VAL A 18 -8.31 -2.99 -8.46
CA VAL A 18 -9.24 -3.71 -9.36
C VAL A 18 -8.59 -4.19 -10.65
N LYS A 19 -7.49 -3.55 -11.05
CA LYS A 19 -6.70 -3.97 -12.21
C LYS A 19 -5.92 -5.27 -11.99
N GLY A 20 -5.66 -5.62 -10.73
CA GLY A 20 -5.11 -6.91 -10.33
C GLY A 20 -6.16 -8.00 -10.19
N ASP A 21 -7.46 -7.66 -10.23
CA ASP A 21 -8.51 -8.67 -10.22
C ASP A 21 -8.47 -9.43 -11.57
N ASN A 22 -8.10 -10.70 -11.54
CA ASN A 22 -8.11 -11.60 -12.70
C ASN A 22 -8.67 -13.00 -12.34
N ASN A 23 -8.60 -13.96 -13.26
CA ASN A 23 -9.13 -15.32 -13.03
C ASN A 23 -8.37 -16.10 -11.93
N VAL A 24 -7.34 -15.51 -11.33
CA VAL A 24 -6.52 -16.11 -10.26
C VAL A 24 -6.66 -15.32 -8.96
N TYR A 25 -6.62 -13.99 -9.01
CA TYR A 25 -6.58 -13.13 -7.83
C TYR A 25 -7.80 -12.22 -7.72
N LEU A 26 -8.25 -12.03 -6.48
CA LEU A 26 -9.17 -10.96 -6.09
C LEU A 26 -8.46 -10.06 -5.09
N THR A 27 -8.58 -8.75 -5.24
CA THR A 27 -7.87 -7.78 -4.41
C THR A 27 -8.80 -6.99 -3.50
N ALA A 28 -8.39 -6.86 -2.25
CA ALA A 28 -9.04 -6.08 -1.21
C ALA A 28 -8.06 -5.04 -0.64
N ILE A 29 -8.58 -3.88 -0.23
CA ILE A 29 -7.76 -2.81 0.35
C ILE A 29 -8.45 -2.11 1.51
N GLN A 30 -7.66 -1.70 2.49
CA GLN A 30 -8.06 -0.78 3.54
C GLN A 30 -7.35 0.58 3.39
N HIS A 31 -8.04 1.65 3.79
CA HIS A 31 -7.48 2.99 3.85
C HIS A 31 -7.84 3.62 5.19
N PHE A 32 -6.88 4.33 5.77
CA PHE A 32 -7.08 5.24 6.89
C PHE A 32 -6.96 6.70 6.45
N LEU A 33 -7.37 7.61 7.33
CA LEU A 33 -7.13 9.03 7.15
C LEU A 33 -5.72 9.41 7.62
N PRO A 34 -5.11 10.40 6.96
CA PRO A 34 -3.89 11.02 7.44
C PRO A 34 -4.11 11.78 8.76
N SER A 35 -3.02 12.10 9.45
CA SER A 35 -3.06 12.67 10.81
C SER A 35 -3.57 14.11 10.85
N ASP A 36 -3.41 14.86 9.76
CA ASP A 36 -3.92 16.22 9.61
C ASP A 36 -5.46 16.29 9.61
N ILE A 37 -6.14 15.19 9.25
CA ILE A 37 -7.60 15.10 9.26
C ILE A 37 -8.10 14.34 10.50
N SER A 38 -7.44 13.25 10.86
CA SER A 38 -7.91 12.36 11.94
C SER A 38 -7.39 12.70 13.34
N GLY A 39 -6.34 13.51 13.46
CA GLY A 39 -5.61 13.71 14.72
C GLY A 39 -4.69 12.56 15.11
N HIS A 40 -4.68 11.45 14.35
CA HIS A 40 -3.93 10.22 14.68
C HIS A 40 -2.83 9.93 13.66
N GLN A 41 -1.61 9.63 14.14
CA GLN A 41 -0.45 9.38 13.26
C GLN A 41 -0.48 7.96 12.66
N MET A 42 -0.84 7.88 11.37
CA MET A 42 -0.93 6.64 10.60
C MET A 42 0.28 6.37 9.68
N CYS A 43 1.07 7.39 9.29
CA CYS A 43 2.23 7.29 8.41
C CYS A 43 3.42 8.10 8.95
N GLY A 44 4.28 7.48 9.78
CA GLY A 44 5.33 8.20 10.51
C GLY A 44 6.47 8.79 9.67
N MET A 45 6.64 8.38 8.42
CA MET A 45 7.74 8.81 7.53
C MET A 45 7.28 9.77 6.42
N GLU A 46 6.04 10.24 6.46
CA GLU A 46 5.45 11.05 5.39
C GLU A 46 6.17 12.39 5.14
N GLU A 47 6.72 12.99 6.20
CA GLU A 47 7.48 14.25 6.12
C GLU A 47 8.85 14.02 5.47
N ILE A 48 9.60 13.01 5.95
CA ILE A 48 10.92 12.65 5.41
C ILE A 48 10.83 12.24 3.94
N ALA A 49 9.77 11.51 3.56
CA ALA A 49 9.53 11.13 2.17
C ALA A 49 8.90 12.24 1.33
N GLY A 50 8.54 13.39 1.92
CA GLY A 50 7.99 14.54 1.21
C GLY A 50 6.57 14.36 0.67
N CYS A 51 5.80 13.36 1.12
CA CYS A 51 4.50 13.02 0.53
C CYS A 51 3.29 13.57 1.31
N ARG A 52 3.49 14.16 2.49
CA ARG A 52 2.41 14.58 3.40
C ARG A 52 1.37 15.48 2.72
N LYS A 53 1.81 16.58 2.09
CA LYS A 53 0.93 17.56 1.41
C LYS A 53 0.24 16.99 0.17
N ASP A 54 0.83 15.96 -0.42
CA ASP A 54 0.40 15.33 -1.67
C ASP A 54 -0.24 13.95 -1.46
N CYS A 55 -0.67 13.66 -0.24
CA CYS A 55 -1.18 12.36 0.16
C CYS A 55 -2.30 11.88 -0.79
N LEU A 56 -2.18 10.61 -1.18
CA LEU A 56 -3.14 9.92 -2.05
C LEU A 56 -4.57 9.92 -1.47
N ASN A 57 -4.72 10.13 -0.15
CA ASN A 57 -6.02 10.30 0.49
C ASN A 57 -6.88 11.37 -0.22
N THR A 58 -6.25 12.42 -0.75
CA THR A 58 -6.91 13.54 -1.44
C THR A 58 -7.03 13.36 -2.96
N ALA A 59 -6.67 12.21 -3.53
CA ALA A 59 -6.74 11.96 -4.96
C ALA A 59 -8.05 11.26 -5.37
N GLY A 60 -8.65 11.71 -6.48
CA GLY A 60 -9.80 11.04 -7.12
C GLY A 60 -10.97 10.84 -6.17
N ARG A 61 -11.50 9.61 -6.10
CA ARG A 61 -12.63 9.26 -5.21
C ARG A 61 -12.31 9.41 -3.71
N GLY A 62 -11.04 9.58 -3.34
CA GLY A 62 -10.62 9.76 -1.95
C GLY A 62 -11.21 10.99 -1.26
N GLN A 63 -11.60 12.02 -2.03
CA GLN A 63 -12.21 13.25 -1.52
C GLN A 63 -13.73 13.17 -1.38
N SER A 64 -14.36 12.09 -1.84
CA SER A 64 -15.82 11.93 -1.73
C SER A 64 -16.23 11.89 -0.26
N PRO A 65 -17.29 12.62 0.16
CA PRO A 65 -17.75 12.64 1.55
C PRO A 65 -17.98 11.25 2.14
N MET A 66 -18.52 10.32 1.34
CA MET A 66 -18.74 8.93 1.76
C MET A 66 -17.44 8.16 2.01
N VAL A 67 -16.42 8.39 1.17
CA VAL A 67 -15.10 7.75 1.34
C VAL A 67 -14.37 8.35 2.54
N VAL A 68 -14.46 9.67 2.71
CA VAL A 68 -13.88 10.36 3.88
C VAL A 68 -14.53 9.85 5.15
N ALA A 69 -15.87 9.83 5.24
CA ALA A 69 -16.59 9.31 6.40
C ALA A 69 -16.23 7.85 6.73
N ALA A 70 -16.15 7.00 5.70
CA ALA A 70 -15.71 5.61 5.88
C ALA A 70 -14.27 5.54 6.42
N ARG A 71 -13.33 6.34 5.89
CA ARG A 71 -11.95 6.37 6.40
C ARG A 71 -11.88 6.96 7.80
N THR A 72 -12.66 7.99 8.14
CA THR A 72 -12.77 8.55 9.50
C THR A 72 -13.16 7.47 10.49
N ARG A 73 -14.28 6.78 10.24
CA ARG A 73 -14.76 5.70 11.10
C ARG A 73 -13.68 4.64 11.32
N LYS A 74 -13.07 4.13 10.23
CA LYS A 74 -12.01 3.11 10.33
C LYS A 74 -10.82 3.60 11.16
N THR A 75 -10.42 4.87 10.96
CA THR A 75 -9.26 5.46 11.64
C THR A 75 -9.51 5.62 13.13
N LEU A 76 -10.69 6.12 13.52
CA LEU A 76 -11.08 6.27 14.93
C LEU A 76 -11.24 4.91 15.61
N GLU A 77 -11.89 3.94 14.96
CA GLU A 77 -12.00 2.58 15.51
C GLU A 77 -10.62 1.94 15.71
N PHE A 78 -9.71 2.10 14.74
CA PHE A 78 -8.34 1.61 14.86
C PHE A 78 -7.52 2.34 15.94
N ALA A 79 -7.75 3.63 16.16
CA ALA A 79 -6.95 4.43 17.08
C ALA A 79 -7.49 4.38 18.52
N GLU A 80 -8.81 4.36 18.68
CA GLU A 80 -9.49 4.60 19.96
C GLU A 80 -10.28 3.36 20.44
N HIS A 81 -10.64 2.43 19.53
CA HIS A 81 -11.48 1.25 19.85
C HIS A 81 -10.85 -0.06 19.36
N ARG A 82 -9.60 -0.32 19.76
CA ARG A 82 -8.82 -1.50 19.33
C ARG A 82 -9.57 -2.84 19.39
N PRO A 83 -10.23 -3.23 20.50
CA PRO A 83 -10.90 -4.53 20.55
C PRO A 83 -11.98 -4.70 19.49
N LEU A 84 -12.72 -3.62 19.18
CA LEU A 84 -13.73 -3.64 18.13
C LEU A 84 -13.09 -3.74 16.75
N TYR A 85 -12.04 -2.96 16.51
CA TYR A 85 -11.30 -3.01 15.24
C TYR A 85 -10.75 -4.40 14.98
N ASP A 86 -10.07 -4.99 15.96
CA ASP A 86 -9.41 -6.29 15.84
C ASP A 86 -10.44 -7.41 15.60
N TYR A 87 -11.58 -7.39 16.29
CA TYR A 87 -12.69 -8.33 16.02
C TYR A 87 -13.27 -8.19 14.60
N LEU A 88 -13.52 -6.96 14.16
CA LEU A 88 -14.18 -6.72 12.87
C LEU A 88 -13.24 -6.96 11.68
N ILE A 89 -11.93 -6.69 11.79
CA ILE A 89 -10.97 -6.99 10.72
C ILE A 89 -10.73 -8.49 10.59
N ASP A 90 -10.63 -9.23 11.69
CA ASP A 90 -10.51 -10.68 11.67
C ASP A 90 -11.73 -11.33 10.97
N LYS A 91 -12.94 -10.89 11.35
CA LYS A 91 -14.18 -11.34 10.72
C LYS A 91 -14.23 -11.02 9.23
N ASP A 92 -13.75 -9.85 8.83
CA ASP A 92 -13.66 -9.45 7.43
C ASP A 92 -12.71 -10.36 6.64
N LEU A 93 -11.50 -10.59 7.17
CA LEU A 93 -10.47 -11.42 6.51
C LEU A 93 -10.92 -12.87 6.38
N THR A 94 -11.48 -13.45 7.45
CA THR A 94 -12.03 -14.81 7.44
C THR A 94 -13.13 -14.99 6.39
N LYS A 95 -14.08 -14.03 6.34
CA LYS A 95 -15.14 -14.05 5.34
C LYS A 95 -14.62 -13.83 3.93
N TYR A 96 -13.61 -12.98 3.78
CA TYR A 96 -12.99 -12.68 2.50
C TYR A 96 -12.25 -13.88 1.92
N GLU A 97 -11.49 -14.58 2.75
CA GLU A 97 -10.84 -15.85 2.41
C GLU A 97 -11.88 -16.88 1.96
N THR A 98 -12.89 -17.15 2.78
CA THR A 98 -13.99 -18.06 2.43
C THR A 98 -14.69 -17.66 1.13
N PHE A 99 -14.86 -16.36 0.91
CA PHE A 99 -15.43 -15.83 -0.32
C PHE A 99 -14.55 -16.14 -1.53
N CYS A 100 -13.24 -15.91 -1.44
CA CYS A 100 -12.30 -16.21 -2.52
C CYS A 100 -12.28 -17.71 -2.85
N HIS A 101 -12.20 -18.58 -1.83
CA HIS A 101 -12.20 -20.03 -2.01
C HIS A 101 -13.46 -20.53 -2.72
N ARG A 102 -14.66 -20.05 -2.32
CA ARG A 102 -15.92 -20.42 -2.99
C ARG A 102 -16.00 -19.99 -4.45
N HIS A 103 -15.23 -18.98 -4.84
CA HIS A 103 -15.13 -18.50 -6.20
C HIS A 103 -13.93 -19.07 -6.97
N GLY A 104 -13.14 -19.97 -6.37
CA GLY A 104 -11.93 -20.53 -6.98
C GLY A 104 -10.81 -19.50 -7.19
N LEU A 105 -10.80 -18.44 -6.38
CA LEU A 105 -9.84 -17.34 -6.46
C LEU A 105 -8.90 -17.34 -5.24
N ARG A 106 -7.73 -16.74 -5.40
CA ARG A 106 -6.77 -16.42 -4.33
C ARG A 106 -7.02 -14.99 -3.86
N GLY A 107 -7.28 -14.82 -2.57
CA GLY A 107 -7.46 -13.48 -1.99
C GLY A 107 -6.11 -12.78 -1.78
N ALA A 108 -6.02 -11.53 -2.23
CA ALA A 108 -4.87 -10.66 -1.97
C ALA A 108 -5.31 -9.37 -1.25
N VAL A 109 -4.64 -9.00 -0.16
CA VAL A 109 -5.06 -7.90 0.71
C VAL A 109 -3.95 -6.88 0.92
N ARG A 110 -4.25 -5.62 0.58
CA ARG A 110 -3.44 -4.46 0.90
C ARG A 110 -3.98 -3.76 2.14
N MET A 111 -3.37 -4.04 3.28
CA MET A 111 -3.78 -3.46 4.56
C MET A 111 -3.43 -1.98 4.66
N ALA A 112 -2.30 -1.57 4.07
CA ALA A 112 -1.77 -0.20 4.08
C ALA A 112 -2.05 0.53 2.75
N GLY A 113 -3.27 1.04 2.59
CA GLY A 113 -3.62 1.87 1.44
C GLY A 113 -3.12 3.32 1.56
N THR A 114 -3.30 3.93 2.73
CA THR A 114 -2.92 5.34 3.04
C THR A 114 -2.28 5.50 4.42
N ASP A 115 -1.85 4.41 5.04
CA ASP A 115 -1.03 4.38 6.25
C ASP A 115 0.31 3.70 5.97
N ASP A 116 1.17 3.64 6.99
CA ASP A 116 2.41 2.87 6.95
C ASP A 116 2.67 2.18 8.30
N ARG A 117 1.64 1.54 8.86
CA ARG A 117 1.75 0.78 10.11
C ARG A 117 2.47 -0.56 9.88
N PRO A 118 3.17 -1.10 10.88
CA PRO A 118 3.85 -2.40 10.76
C PRO A 118 2.83 -3.54 10.86
N TRP A 119 2.02 -3.75 9.83
CA TRP A 119 0.88 -4.68 9.86
C TRP A 119 1.23 -6.10 10.24
N HIS A 120 2.40 -6.61 9.85
CA HIS A 120 2.91 -7.93 10.28
C HIS A 120 3.10 -8.08 11.80
N LYS A 121 3.11 -6.97 12.56
CA LYS A 121 3.15 -6.97 14.03
C LYS A 121 1.77 -6.74 14.67
N ILE A 122 0.79 -6.35 13.86
CA ILE A 122 -0.56 -5.99 14.31
C ILE A 122 -1.52 -7.14 14.02
N LEU A 123 -1.31 -7.84 12.91
CA LEU A 123 -2.12 -8.94 12.42
C LEU A 123 -1.24 -10.17 12.28
N ASP A 124 -1.71 -11.30 12.81
CA ASP A 124 -1.13 -12.61 12.50
C ASP A 124 -1.53 -13.00 11.07
N MET A 125 -0.72 -12.59 10.10
CA MET A 125 -1.02 -12.80 8.69
C MET A 125 -1.03 -14.28 8.31
N GLU A 126 -0.17 -15.10 8.91
CA GLU A 126 -0.04 -16.53 8.58
C GLU A 126 -1.22 -17.36 9.07
N ALA A 127 -2.12 -16.79 9.87
CA ALA A 127 -3.39 -17.39 10.23
C ALA A 127 -4.38 -17.49 9.04
N TYR A 128 -4.12 -16.80 7.93
CA TYR A 128 -4.99 -16.77 6.76
C TYR A 128 -4.28 -17.31 5.50
N ASP A 129 -4.99 -18.08 4.68
CA ASP A 129 -4.66 -18.41 3.29
C ASP A 129 -4.97 -17.23 2.35
N LEU A 130 -4.38 -16.09 2.68
CA LEU A 130 -4.46 -14.84 1.94
C LEU A 130 -3.06 -14.32 1.63
N GLN A 131 -2.89 -13.68 0.47
CA GLN A 131 -1.66 -12.99 0.12
C GLN A 131 -1.72 -11.53 0.60
N PHE A 132 -0.93 -11.16 1.59
CA PHE A 132 -0.80 -9.78 2.03
C PHE A 132 0.31 -9.06 1.27
N TYR A 133 0.12 -7.77 1.02
CA TYR A 133 1.19 -6.94 0.46
C TYR A 133 1.01 -5.46 0.78
N ASN A 134 2.12 -4.76 1.04
CA ASN A 134 2.09 -3.33 1.36
C ASN A 134 3.30 -2.59 0.79
N TYR A 135 3.20 -1.27 0.81
CA TYR A 135 4.31 -0.36 0.55
C TYR A 135 4.74 0.26 1.88
N THR A 136 6.04 0.47 2.09
CA THR A 136 6.53 1.11 3.32
C THR A 136 7.64 2.10 3.04
N LYS A 137 7.64 3.20 3.79
CA LYS A 137 8.74 4.16 3.86
C LYS A 137 9.74 3.79 4.97
N HIS A 138 9.39 2.87 5.86
CA HIS A 138 10.30 2.41 6.90
C HIS A 138 11.27 1.37 6.35
N TYR A 139 12.33 1.82 5.67
CA TYR A 139 13.29 0.95 4.97
C TYR A 139 13.88 -0.16 5.84
N ARG A 140 14.05 0.09 7.15
CA ARG A 140 14.58 -0.90 8.11
C ARG A 140 13.71 -2.15 8.21
N ARG A 141 12.42 -2.07 7.84
CA ARG A 141 11.51 -3.23 7.82
C ARG A 141 11.98 -4.33 6.86
N ALA A 142 12.67 -3.98 5.77
CA ALA A 142 13.18 -4.95 4.82
C ALA A 142 14.18 -5.97 5.44
N TYR A 143 14.81 -5.61 6.56
CA TYR A 143 15.80 -6.45 7.24
C TYR A 143 15.20 -7.37 8.31
N HIS A 144 13.89 -7.28 8.56
CA HIS A 144 13.23 -8.13 9.55
C HIS A 144 12.60 -9.35 8.89
N PRO A 145 12.55 -10.50 9.59
CA PRO A 145 11.73 -11.62 9.16
C PRO A 145 10.29 -11.18 8.91
N MET A 146 9.74 -11.60 7.77
CA MET A 146 8.36 -11.31 7.37
C MET A 146 7.55 -12.61 7.31
N PRO A 147 6.23 -12.55 7.59
CA PRO A 147 5.32 -13.67 7.35
C PRO A 147 5.45 -14.20 5.92
N LYS A 148 5.36 -15.51 5.71
CA LYS A 148 5.57 -16.12 4.37
C LYS A 148 4.58 -15.63 3.33
N ASN A 149 3.37 -15.27 3.76
CA ASN A 149 2.31 -14.75 2.91
C ASN A 149 2.28 -13.21 2.85
N TYR A 150 3.39 -12.53 3.17
CA TYR A 150 3.49 -11.08 3.15
C TYR A 150 4.62 -10.54 2.28
N HIS A 151 4.25 -9.69 1.32
CA HIS A 151 5.21 -8.98 0.46
C HIS A 151 5.30 -7.50 0.82
N LEU A 152 6.52 -6.96 0.88
CA LEU A 152 6.77 -5.56 1.20
C LEU A 152 7.53 -4.88 0.07
N THR A 153 7.04 -3.73 -0.39
CA THR A 153 7.74 -2.87 -1.37
C THR A 153 8.20 -1.58 -0.67
N LEU A 154 9.47 -1.20 -0.82
CA LEU A 154 9.99 0.02 -0.23
C LEU A 154 9.56 1.23 -1.05
N SER A 155 9.05 2.29 -0.42
CA SER A 155 8.65 3.53 -1.08
C SER A 155 9.85 4.46 -1.15
N TYR A 156 10.39 4.68 -2.34
CA TYR A 156 11.53 5.56 -2.58
C TYR A 156 11.08 7.01 -2.77
N SER A 157 11.92 7.96 -2.32
CA SER A 157 11.76 9.40 -2.49
C SER A 157 13.13 10.06 -2.41
N GLU A 158 13.37 11.07 -3.25
CA GLU A 158 14.57 11.92 -3.22
C GLU A 158 14.37 13.19 -2.37
N ALA A 159 13.22 13.34 -1.69
CA ALA A 159 12.94 14.49 -0.81
C ALA A 159 13.92 14.62 0.36
N ASN A 160 14.58 13.52 0.73
CA ASN A 160 15.68 13.51 1.68
C ASN A 160 16.80 12.58 1.16
N LYS A 161 18.02 13.12 1.01
CA LYS A 161 19.15 12.38 0.43
C LYS A 161 19.52 11.13 1.24
N ASN A 162 19.66 11.26 2.56
CA ASN A 162 20.03 10.15 3.43
C ASN A 162 18.96 9.04 3.43
N TYR A 163 17.69 9.44 3.36
CA TYR A 163 16.57 8.52 3.19
C TYR A 163 16.65 7.75 1.88
N ALA A 164 16.86 8.46 0.76
CA ALA A 164 16.99 7.87 -0.56
C ALA A 164 18.12 6.83 -0.61
N GLU A 165 19.30 7.19 -0.09
CA GLU A 165 20.45 6.28 0.01
C GLU A 165 20.14 5.06 0.89
N SER A 166 19.44 5.25 2.01
CA SER A 166 19.06 4.17 2.91
C SER A 166 18.07 3.18 2.27
N VAL A 167 17.12 3.66 1.49
CA VAL A 167 16.16 2.82 0.75
C VAL A 167 16.89 2.00 -0.34
N LEU A 168 17.79 2.63 -1.09
CA LEU A 168 18.57 1.92 -2.12
C LEU A 168 19.49 0.87 -1.51
N LYS A 169 20.15 1.20 -0.39
CA LYS A 169 20.96 0.24 0.36
C LYS A 169 20.12 -0.93 0.85
N ALA A 170 18.95 -0.67 1.44
CA ALA A 170 18.03 -1.72 1.89
C ALA A 170 17.62 -2.64 0.72
N SER A 171 17.18 -2.07 -0.40
CA SER A 171 16.82 -2.84 -1.59
C SER A 171 17.97 -3.73 -2.08
N LYS A 172 19.19 -3.19 -2.12
CA LYS A 172 20.40 -3.93 -2.53
C LYS A 172 20.73 -5.07 -1.57
N ASP A 173 20.64 -4.83 -0.26
CA ASP A 173 21.06 -5.79 0.76
C ASP A 173 20.05 -6.93 0.94
N THR A 174 18.75 -6.64 0.77
CA THR A 174 17.67 -7.59 1.06
C THR A 174 16.98 -8.12 -0.19
N GLY A 175 17.31 -7.58 -1.36
CA GLY A 175 16.65 -7.89 -2.63
C GLY A 175 15.22 -7.36 -2.72
N THR A 176 14.78 -6.49 -1.80
CA THR A 176 13.40 -5.97 -1.76
C THR A 176 13.16 -4.94 -2.86
N ASN A 177 12.01 -5.04 -3.52
CA ASN A 177 11.58 -4.09 -4.54
C ASN A 177 11.43 -2.66 -3.99
N ILE A 178 11.71 -1.67 -4.84
CA ILE A 178 11.39 -0.26 -4.57
C ILE A 178 10.23 0.21 -5.44
N ALA A 179 9.43 1.15 -4.95
CA ALA A 179 8.41 1.85 -5.70
C ALA A 179 8.76 3.33 -5.81
N VAL A 180 8.66 3.87 -7.02
CA VAL A 180 9.06 5.23 -7.36
C VAL A 180 7.91 5.93 -8.08
N VAL A 181 7.56 7.13 -7.62
CA VAL A 181 6.55 7.95 -8.31
C VAL A 181 7.25 8.82 -9.35
N PHE A 182 6.97 8.59 -10.62
CA PHE A 182 7.55 9.35 -11.73
C PHE A 182 6.60 10.41 -12.29
N LYS A 183 7.20 11.45 -12.85
CA LYS A 183 6.58 12.42 -13.74
C LYS A 183 6.98 12.10 -15.18
N GLY A 184 6.00 11.80 -16.03
CA GLY A 184 6.22 11.50 -17.45
C GLY A 184 6.26 10.01 -17.78
N ALA A 185 6.97 9.67 -18.85
CA ALA A 185 7.18 8.28 -19.29
C ALA A 185 8.12 7.56 -18.32
N PHE A 186 7.98 6.25 -18.13
CA PHE A 186 8.87 5.52 -17.22
C PHE A 186 10.21 5.20 -17.88
N PRO A 187 11.36 5.43 -17.21
CA PRO A 187 12.66 5.04 -17.75
C PRO A 187 12.76 3.50 -17.77
N LYS A 188 13.65 2.94 -18.60
CA LYS A 188 13.86 1.48 -18.63
C LYS A 188 14.60 0.95 -17.39
N ARG A 189 15.45 1.79 -16.79
CA ARG A 189 16.22 1.48 -15.58
C ARG A 189 16.21 2.67 -14.64
N PHE A 190 16.27 2.39 -13.34
CA PHE A 190 16.37 3.41 -12.30
C PHE A 190 17.32 2.95 -11.21
N LYS A 191 18.38 3.72 -10.94
CA LYS A 191 19.42 3.41 -9.93
C LYS A 191 19.95 1.96 -10.04
N GLY A 192 20.12 1.48 -11.28
CA GLY A 192 20.61 0.12 -11.57
C GLY A 192 19.54 -0.98 -11.61
N LEU A 193 18.31 -0.72 -11.18
CA LEU A 193 17.20 -1.68 -11.21
C LEU A 193 16.45 -1.61 -12.54
N GLU A 194 15.93 -2.75 -12.99
CA GLU A 194 14.92 -2.79 -14.06
C GLU A 194 13.64 -2.10 -13.58
N VAL A 195 13.02 -1.33 -14.46
CA VAL A 195 11.78 -0.61 -14.16
C VAL A 195 10.60 -1.34 -14.77
N ILE A 196 9.60 -1.64 -13.94
CA ILE A 196 8.33 -2.23 -14.36
C ILE A 196 7.17 -1.24 -14.18
N ASP A 197 6.14 -1.39 -15.01
CA ASP A 197 4.94 -0.54 -14.97
C ASP A 197 4.00 -0.99 -13.84
N GLY A 198 4.12 -0.35 -12.68
CA GLY A 198 3.23 -0.54 -11.54
C GLY A 198 1.83 0.06 -11.71
N THR A 199 1.45 0.54 -12.90
CA THR A 199 0.09 1.03 -13.20
C THR A 199 -0.79 -0.01 -13.86
N LYS A 200 -0.19 -1.13 -14.30
CA LYS A 200 -0.90 -2.28 -14.89
C LYS A 200 -1.76 -3.00 -13.87
N ASP A 201 -1.23 -3.29 -12.70
CA ASP A 201 -1.97 -3.86 -11.56
C ASP A 201 -1.34 -3.41 -10.22
N ASP A 202 -1.73 -4.01 -9.10
CA ASP A 202 -1.12 -3.76 -7.79
C ASP A 202 -0.54 -5.03 -7.13
N LEU A 203 -0.47 -6.17 -7.84
CA LEU A 203 -0.02 -7.47 -7.32
C LEU A 203 1.51 -7.56 -7.20
N ARG A 204 2.09 -6.76 -6.31
CA ARG A 204 3.55 -6.57 -6.20
C ARG A 204 4.35 -7.83 -5.87
N PHE A 205 3.69 -8.83 -5.27
CA PHE A 205 4.28 -10.12 -4.94
C PHE A 205 4.52 -11.03 -6.17
N LEU A 206 4.05 -10.63 -7.35
CA LEU A 206 4.33 -11.30 -8.62
C LEU A 206 5.44 -10.61 -9.43
N ASP A 207 5.90 -9.44 -8.97
CA ASP A 207 6.95 -8.69 -9.67
C ASP A 207 8.30 -9.41 -9.52
N PRO A 208 9.23 -9.28 -10.50
CA PRO A 208 10.61 -9.72 -10.32
C PRO A 208 11.26 -8.97 -9.15
N SER A 209 12.28 -9.57 -8.53
CA SER A 209 12.94 -8.99 -7.35
C SER A 209 14.46 -9.17 -7.42
N PRO A 210 15.26 -8.10 -7.21
CA PRO A 210 14.85 -6.71 -6.99
C PRO A 210 14.51 -5.97 -8.30
N CYS A 211 13.48 -5.12 -8.26
CA CYS A 211 13.10 -4.20 -9.34
C CYS A 211 12.61 -2.83 -8.82
N CYS A 212 12.44 -1.89 -9.74
CA CYS A 212 11.80 -0.60 -9.53
C CYS A 212 10.37 -0.61 -10.09
N VAL A 213 9.39 -0.53 -9.20
CA VAL A 213 7.97 -0.38 -9.52
C VAL A 213 7.68 1.09 -9.82
N ALA A 214 7.49 1.44 -11.10
CA ALA A 214 7.14 2.78 -11.49
C ALA A 214 5.64 3.08 -11.27
N LEU A 215 5.36 4.17 -10.56
CA LEU A 215 4.02 4.68 -10.29
C LEU A 215 3.84 6.06 -10.94
N LYS A 216 2.60 6.39 -11.32
CA LYS A 216 2.26 7.73 -11.82
C LYS A 216 1.92 8.68 -10.68
N ALA A 217 2.38 9.91 -10.77
CA ALA A 217 1.90 10.99 -9.91
C ALA A 217 0.39 11.23 -10.12
N LEU A 218 -0.38 11.22 -9.03
CA LEU A 218 -1.84 11.42 -9.03
C LEU A 218 -2.22 12.61 -8.13
N GLY A 219 -3.38 13.21 -8.40
CA GLY A 219 -3.90 14.32 -7.61
C GLY A 219 -2.89 15.48 -7.48
N LYS A 220 -2.71 15.98 -6.25
CA LYS A 220 -1.79 17.07 -5.93
C LYS A 220 -0.33 16.75 -6.27
N ALA A 221 0.08 15.47 -6.14
CA ALA A 221 1.44 15.02 -6.43
C ALA A 221 1.90 15.34 -7.87
N LYS A 222 0.98 15.54 -8.83
CA LYS A 222 1.35 15.95 -10.20
C LYS A 222 2.14 17.27 -10.25
N ARG A 223 1.96 18.13 -9.25
CA ARG A 223 2.63 19.43 -9.11
C ARG A 223 3.77 19.40 -8.10
N ASN A 224 4.05 18.24 -7.49
CA ASN A 224 5.13 18.08 -6.53
C ASN A 224 6.49 18.26 -7.23
N THR A 225 7.37 19.01 -6.57
CA THR A 225 8.75 19.27 -7.00
C THR A 225 9.75 19.09 -5.86
N ASN A 226 9.34 18.50 -4.73
CA ASN A 226 10.16 18.41 -3.52
C ASN A 226 11.03 17.13 -3.47
N GLY A 227 11.07 16.34 -4.55
CA GLY A 227 11.79 15.07 -4.61
C GLY A 227 10.94 13.83 -4.30
N PHE A 228 9.67 13.98 -3.88
CA PHE A 228 8.75 12.85 -3.79
C PHE A 228 8.36 12.30 -5.17
N VAL A 229 8.15 13.20 -6.14
CA VAL A 229 7.91 12.84 -7.54
C VAL A 229 9.18 13.09 -8.35
N ILE A 230 9.66 12.05 -9.01
CA ILE A 230 10.95 12.03 -9.71
C ILE A 230 10.72 12.29 -11.20
N ALA A 231 11.52 13.18 -11.78
CA ALA A 231 11.57 13.34 -13.22
C ALA A 231 12.17 12.07 -13.83
N ALA A 232 11.45 11.49 -14.78
CA ALA A 232 11.90 10.28 -15.48
C ALA A 232 13.07 10.55 -16.43
#